data_AF-A0A6M8PX78-F1
#
_entry.id   AF-A0A6M8PX78-F1
#
_cell.length_a   1.000
_cell.length_b   1.000
_cell.length_c   1.000
_cell.angle_alpha   90.00
_cell.angle_beta   90.00
_cell.angle_gamma   90.00
#
_symmetry.space_group_name_H-M   'P 1'
#
loop_
_entity.id
_entity.type
_entity.pdbx_description
1 polymer ?
#
loop_
_entity_poly.entity_id
_entity_poly.type
_entity_poly.pdbx_seq_one_letter_code
_entity_poly.pdbx_strand_id
1 'polypeptide(L)' 'MSTWFMFMFQESNSYYADNLISFHNMVMMIIIMISTLTVYIILDLFMNKFSNLFLLKNHNIEIIWTVI' A
#
# COMPACT_ATOMS: atom_id res chain seq x y z
N MET A 1 -3.35 -0.83 -29.09
CA MET A 1 -2.57 -2.06 -29.34
C MET A 1 -1.47 -2.12 -28.32
N SER A 2 -1.26 -3.27 -27.68
CA SER A 2 -0.17 -3.44 -26.71
C SER A 2 1.17 -3.44 -27.44
N THR A 3 2.09 -2.58 -27.02
CA THR A 3 3.48 -2.65 -27.43
C THR A 3 4.25 -3.63 -26.56
N TRP A 4 5.43 -4.05 -27.02
CA TRP A 4 6.35 -4.84 -26.21
C TRP A 4 6.74 -4.06 -24.94
N PHE A 5 6.92 -4.78 -23.82
CA PHE A 5 7.32 -4.21 -22.52
C PHE A 5 6.38 -3.13 -21.93
N MET A 6 5.08 -3.24 -22.16
CA MET A 6 4.11 -2.29 -21.61
C MET A 6 3.68 -2.67 -20.19
N PHE A 7 4.03 -1.84 -19.20
CA PHE A 7 3.64 -2.01 -17.79
C PHE A 7 2.36 -1.24 -17.41
N MET A 8 2.01 -0.20 -18.17
CA MET A 8 0.81 0.63 -17.96
C MET A 8 -0.34 0.16 -18.84
N PHE A 9 -1.55 0.69 -18.59
CA PHE A 9 -2.69 0.49 -19.49
C PHE A 9 -2.45 1.13 -20.87
N GLN A 10 -3.14 0.60 -21.89
CA GLN A 10 -3.16 1.20 -23.21
C GLN A 10 -3.87 2.56 -23.15
N GLU A 11 -3.59 3.43 -24.11
CA GLU A 11 -4.35 4.66 -24.29
C GLU A 11 -5.84 4.35 -24.45
N SER A 12 -6.66 5.18 -23.81
CA SER A 12 -8.10 5.03 -23.77
C SER A 12 -8.71 5.45 -25.11
N ASN A 13 -9.65 4.63 -25.60
CA ASN A 13 -10.44 4.94 -26.78
C ASN A 13 -11.89 5.31 -26.43
N SER A 14 -12.21 5.41 -25.12
CA SER A 14 -13.55 5.74 -24.64
C SER A 14 -13.50 6.38 -23.26
N TYR A 15 -14.50 7.23 -22.97
CA TYR A 15 -14.65 7.90 -21.67
C TYR A 15 -14.70 6.92 -20.47
N TYR A 16 -15.29 5.74 -20.65
CA TYR A 16 -15.32 4.72 -19.61
C TYR A 16 -13.93 4.15 -19.31
N ALA A 17 -13.10 3.97 -20.33
CA ALA A 17 -11.73 3.49 -20.15
C ALA A 17 -10.86 4.51 -19.40
N ASP A 18 -11.01 5.80 -19.69
CA ASP A 18 -10.33 6.87 -18.93
C ASP A 18 -10.69 6.83 -17.44
N ASN A 19 -11.98 6.70 -17.13
CA ASN A 19 -12.44 6.65 -15.75
C ASN A 19 -11.90 5.43 -14.98
N LEU A 20 -11.75 4.29 -15.66
CA LEU A 20 -11.15 3.09 -15.07
C LEU A 20 -9.64 3.29 -14.83
N ILE A 21 -8.94 3.94 -15.75
CA ILE A 21 -7.51 4.25 -15.58
C ILE A 21 -7.32 5.24 -14.42
N SER A 22 -8.17 6.27 -14.27
CA SER A 22 -8.09 7.18 -13.13
C SER A 22 -8.38 6.50 -11.80
N PHE A 23 -9.39 5.61 -11.78
CA PHE A 23 -9.70 4.82 -10.59
C PHE A 23 -8.54 3.88 -10.22
N HIS A 24 -7.99 3.18 -11.20
CA HIS A 24 -6.83 2.33 -11.00
C HIS A 24 -5.64 3.10 -10.43
N ASN A 25 -5.32 4.28 -10.98
CA ASN A 25 -4.20 5.09 -10.49
C ASN A 25 -4.42 5.53 -9.03
N MET A 26 -5.65 5.88 -8.65
CA MET A 26 -6.00 6.20 -7.26
C MET A 26 -5.79 4.99 -6.33
N VAL A 27 -6.29 3.82 -6.72
CA VAL A 27 -6.15 2.58 -5.93
C VAL A 27 -4.68 2.16 -5.82
N MET A 28 -3.92 2.24 -6.91
CA MET A 28 -2.49 1.91 -6.91
C MET A 28 -1.68 2.84 -5.99
N MET A 29 -2.01 4.14 -5.92
CA MET A 29 -1.39 5.02 -4.94
C MET A 29 -1.65 4.53 -3.50
N ILE A 30 -2.88 4.15 -3.17
CA ILE A 30 -3.22 3.64 -1.83
C ILE A 30 -2.45 2.36 -1.51
N ILE A 31 -2.38 1.41 -2.45
CA ILE A 31 -1.65 0.14 -2.27
C ILE A 31 -0.15 0.39 -2.05
N ILE A 32 0.46 1.30 -2.83
CA ILE A 32 1.88 1.63 -2.67
C ILE A 32 2.13 2.30 -1.30
N MET A 33 1.24 3.17 -0.84
CA MET A 33 1.36 3.80 0.48
C MET A 33 1.30 2.77 1.62
N ILE A 34 0.36 1.82 1.58
CA ILE A 34 0.23 0.79 2.63
C ILE A 34 1.42 -0.20 2.57
N SER A 35 1.83 -0.62 1.37
CA SER A 35 2.97 -1.55 1.21
C SER A 35 4.30 -0.93 1.65
N THR A 36 4.54 0.35 1.37
CA THR A 36 5.75 1.04 1.86
C THR A 36 5.74 1.22 3.37
N LEU A 37 4.59 1.56 3.97
CA LEU A 37 4.44 1.65 5.43
C LEU A 37 4.71 0.30 6.12
N THR A 38 4.16 -0.79 5.59
CA THR A 38 4.37 -2.13 6.17
C THR A 38 5.82 -2.57 6.06
N VAL A 39 6.47 -2.36 4.91
CA VAL A 39 7.91 -2.64 4.73
C VAL A 39 8.76 -1.83 5.72
N TYR A 40 8.45 -0.55 5.91
CA TYR A 40 9.15 0.29 6.86
C TYR A 40 9.06 -0.27 8.30
N ILE A 41 7.87 -0.65 8.76
CA ILE A 41 7.67 -1.23 10.10
C ILE A 41 8.45 -2.54 10.25
N ILE A 42 8.43 -3.39 9.23
CA ILE A 42 9.16 -4.66 9.25
C ILE A 42 10.68 -4.42 9.36
N LEU A 43 11.23 -3.46 8.60
CA LEU A 43 12.65 -3.12 8.67
C LEU A 43 13.06 -2.62 10.05
N ASP A 44 12.23 -1.79 10.68
CA ASP A 44 12.48 -1.27 12.03
C ASP A 44 12.48 -2.40 13.08
N LEU A 45 11.54 -3.35 12.97
CA LEU A 45 11.50 -4.53 13.84
C LEU A 45 12.76 -5.40 13.73
N PHE A 46 13.31 -5.56 12.53
CA PHE A 46 14.54 -6.34 12.34
C PHE A 46 15.79 -5.63 12.88
N MET A 47 15.83 -4.30 12.84
CA MET A 47 16.98 -3.52 13.32
C MET A 47 16.93 -3.26 14.82
N ASN A 48 15.80 -3.50 15.47
CA ASN A 48 15.63 -3.25 16.88
C ASN A 48 16.41 -4.27 17.75
N LYS A 49 17.31 -3.76 18.60
CA LYS A 49 18.14 -4.57 19.50
C LYS A 49 17.49 -4.81 20.87
N PHE A 50 16.41 -4.08 21.20
CA PHE A 50 15.77 -4.14 22.51
C PHE A 50 14.57 -5.06 22.50
N SER A 51 14.54 -6.02 23.41
CA SER A 51 13.37 -6.87 23.65
C SER A 51 12.51 -6.30 24.77
N ASN A 52 11.21 -6.14 24.52
CA ASN A 52 10.24 -5.79 25.56
C ASN A 52 9.28 -6.96 25.80
N LEU A 53 9.43 -7.62 26.95
CA LEU A 53 8.66 -8.81 27.33
C LEU A 53 7.21 -8.49 27.75
N PHE A 54 6.91 -7.25 28.15
CA PHE A 54 5.59 -6.87 28.66
C PHE A 54 4.63 -6.31 27.60
N LEU A 55 4.98 -6.42 26.30
CA LEU A 55 4.22 -5.86 25.19
C LEU A 55 3.02 -6.75 24.75
N LEU A 56 2.41 -7.48 25.69
CA LEU A 56 1.40 -8.51 25.41
C LEU A 56 0.00 -7.96 25.12
N LYS A 57 -0.34 -6.77 25.62
CA LYS A 57 -1.63 -6.11 25.36
C LYS A 57 -1.41 -4.62 25.23
N ASN A 58 -1.67 -4.08 24.04
CA ASN A 58 -1.68 -2.64 23.83
C ASN A 58 -2.92 -2.22 23.02
N HIS A 59 -4.05 -2.09 23.71
CA HIS A 59 -5.35 -1.81 23.10
C HIS A 59 -5.36 -0.52 22.27
N ASN A 60 -4.54 0.46 22.65
CA ASN A 60 -4.40 1.71 21.90
C ASN A 60 -3.86 1.48 20.48
N ILE A 61 -2.94 0.52 20.27
CA ILE A 61 -2.39 0.20 18.95
C ILE A 61 -3.46 -0.49 18.08
N GLU A 62 -4.28 -1.35 18.68
CA GLU A 62 -5.37 -2.04 17.98
C GLU A 62 -6.44 -1.07 17.47
N ILE A 63 -6.77 -0.06 18.26
CA ILE A 63 -7.71 0.98 17.85
C ILE A 63 -7.15 1.77 16.66
N ILE A 64 -5.84 2.06 16.65
CA ILE A 64 -5.21 2.85 15.58
C ILE A 64 -5.27 2.11 14.23
N TRP A 65 -4.89 0.83 14.17
CA TRP A 65 -4.86 0.09 12.90
C TRP A 65 -6.24 -0.39 12.41
N THR A 66 -7.30 -0.27 13.23
CA THR A 66 -8.67 -0.64 12.81
C THR A 66 -9.42 0.55 12.22
N VAL A 67 -9.07 1.78 12.61
CA VAL A 67 -9.70 3.00 12.12
C VAL A 67 -9.03 3.54 10.86
N ILE A 68 -7.71 3.33 10.71
CA ILE A 68 -6.91 3.75 9.55
C ILE A 68 -6.99 2.70 8.45
#